data_AF-A0A922ELJ1-F1
#
_entry.id   AF-A0A922ELJ1-F1
#
_cell.length_a   1.000
_cell.length_b   1.000
_cell.length_c   1.000
_cell.angle_alpha   90.00
_cell.angle_beta   90.00
_cell.angle_gamma   90.00
#
_symmetry.space_group_name_H-M   'P 1'
#
loop_
_entity.id
_entity.type
_entity.pdbx_description
1 polymer ?
#
loop_
_entity_poly.entity_id
_entity_poly.type
_entity_poly.pdbx_seq_one_letter_code
_entity_poly.pdbx_strand_id
1 'polypeptide(L)'
;MEDAMALLQTGKRLATAAFRQESICWSDDSFSVSSTVTISTTTPPTTPPRDPTDLESVNQLISHIKLLLRRKTAALAALDAGLYSEAIRHFSKIVDGRRGAPQGFLAECYMHRASAYRSAGRIAESIADCNRTLALDPTCIQALDTRASLLESIRCLPDCLHDLEHLKLLYNSILRDRKLPGPVWKRHNVRYREIPGKLCALTTKIQLLKQRVASGETGDVDYYALIGLRRGCSRSELERAHLLLCLKHKPDKAISFIDKCELADDRDLDSLKDRARMSALLLYRLLQKGYSSVMATIMDEEAAEKQRKKAAAALQTAQATAIPVQQTQASKLESETNSSSFKNSSAEVPGSKKMTASTSTSSNTSVFQGVFCRDLAVVGSLLSQVGFNRQIPVKYEALSC
;
A
#
# COMPACT_ATOMS: atom_id res chain seq x y z
N MET A 1 -22.19 -22.33 -2.03
CA MET A 1 -21.34 -21.13 -2.20
C MET A 1 -19.87 -21.47 -1.99
N GLU A 2 -19.55 -22.27 -0.98
CA GLU A 2 -18.19 -22.76 -0.70
C GLU A 2 -17.63 -23.63 -1.84
N ASP A 3 -18.44 -24.56 -2.38
CA ASP A 3 -18.03 -25.38 -3.54
C ASP A 3 -17.75 -24.54 -4.79
N ALA A 4 -18.51 -23.47 -5.01
CA ALA A 4 -18.26 -22.54 -6.11
C ALA A 4 -16.94 -21.77 -5.92
N MET A 5 -16.58 -21.43 -4.68
CA MET A 5 -15.28 -20.83 -4.37
C MET A 5 -14.13 -21.84 -4.54
N ALA A 6 -14.33 -23.10 -4.15
CA ALA A 6 -13.36 -24.17 -4.35
C ALA A 6 -13.13 -24.44 -5.85
N LEU A 7 -14.19 -24.47 -6.65
CA LEU A 7 -14.12 -24.58 -8.11
C LEU A 7 -13.43 -23.36 -8.76
N LEU A 8 -13.66 -22.15 -8.25
CA LEU A 8 -13.00 -20.96 -8.76
C LEU A 8 -11.50 -20.90 -8.38
N GLN A 9 -11.13 -21.37 -7.18
CA GLN A 9 -9.73 -21.49 -6.77
C GLN A 9 -8.98 -22.58 -7.54
N THR A 10 -9.62 -23.74 -7.75
CA THR A 10 -9.05 -24.82 -8.57
C THR A 10 -8.93 -24.40 -10.04
N GLY A 11 -9.96 -23.73 -10.58
CA GLY A 11 -9.91 -23.12 -11.91
C GLY A 11 -8.75 -22.12 -12.06
N LYS A 12 -8.53 -21.25 -11.07
CA LYS A 12 -7.36 -20.34 -11.07
C LYS A 12 -6.03 -21.08 -11.00
N ARG A 13 -5.93 -22.15 -10.22
CA ARG A 13 -4.72 -23.00 -10.13
C ARG A 13 -4.45 -23.75 -11.43
N LEU A 14 -5.48 -24.28 -12.06
CA LEU A 14 -5.39 -24.98 -13.34
C LEU A 14 -5.06 -24.02 -14.48
N ALA A 15 -5.67 -22.83 -14.53
CA ALA A 15 -5.32 -21.81 -15.51
C ALA A 15 -3.88 -21.32 -15.34
N THR A 16 -3.41 -21.13 -14.10
CA THR A 16 -1.99 -20.81 -13.86
C THR A 16 -1.04 -21.97 -14.16
N ALA A 17 -1.47 -23.22 -14.01
CA ALA A 17 -0.70 -24.40 -14.40
C ALA A 17 -0.65 -24.56 -15.94
N ALA A 18 -1.77 -24.35 -16.63
CA ALA A 18 -1.87 -24.36 -18.09
C ALA A 18 -1.03 -23.24 -18.71
N PHE A 19 -1.09 -22.01 -18.18
CA PHE A 19 -0.24 -20.91 -18.63
C PHE A 19 1.25 -21.20 -18.40
N ARG A 20 1.61 -21.93 -17.33
CA ARG A 20 2.98 -22.43 -17.14
C ARG A 20 3.34 -23.48 -18.19
N GLN A 21 2.45 -24.43 -18.48
CA GLN A 21 2.67 -25.46 -19.50
C GLN A 21 2.77 -24.88 -20.92
N GLU A 22 1.94 -23.89 -21.28
CA GLU A 22 2.06 -23.16 -22.54
C GLU A 22 3.37 -22.36 -22.60
N SER A 23 3.79 -21.71 -21.50
CA SER A 23 5.10 -21.03 -21.43
C SER A 23 6.30 -21.98 -21.47
N ILE A 24 6.08 -23.29 -21.31
CA ILE A 24 7.08 -24.37 -21.43
C ILE A 24 7.01 -24.97 -22.85
N CYS A 25 5.82 -25.13 -23.44
CA CYS A 25 5.67 -25.63 -24.81
C CYS A 25 6.16 -24.63 -25.86
N TRP A 26 6.23 -23.34 -25.52
CA TRP A 26 6.78 -22.27 -26.36
C TRP A 26 8.20 -21.87 -25.94
N SER A 27 8.89 -22.68 -25.14
CA SER A 27 10.34 -22.51 -25.02
C SER A 27 11.01 -23.13 -26.24
N ASP A 28 11.16 -22.34 -27.31
CA ASP A 28 12.13 -22.54 -28.39
C ASP A 28 13.59 -22.45 -27.88
N ASP A 29 13.84 -22.86 -26.64
CA ASP A 29 15.09 -22.64 -25.92
C ASP A 29 15.69 -23.96 -25.42
N SER A 30 15.49 -25.04 -26.18
CA SER A 30 16.41 -26.17 -26.10
C SER A 30 17.65 -25.80 -26.88
N PHE A 31 18.57 -25.04 -26.28
CA PHE A 31 19.92 -24.90 -26.82
C PHE A 31 20.61 -26.26 -26.71
N SER A 32 20.36 -27.13 -27.67
CA SER A 32 21.36 -28.10 -28.07
C SER A 32 22.46 -27.26 -28.71
N VAL A 33 23.55 -27.03 -27.99
CA VAL A 33 24.79 -26.60 -28.63
C VAL A 33 25.23 -27.81 -29.44
N SER A 34 24.62 -28.02 -30.61
CA SER A 34 25.17 -28.90 -31.62
C SER A 34 26.55 -28.36 -31.88
N SER A 35 27.54 -29.20 -31.57
CA SER A 35 28.94 -29.04 -31.84
C SER A 35 29.14 -28.83 -33.35
N THR A 36 28.89 -27.63 -33.84
CA THR A 36 29.41 -27.17 -35.14
C THR A 36 30.88 -26.84 -34.96
N VAL A 37 31.67 -27.90 -34.86
CA VAL A 37 33.05 -27.92 -35.32
C VAL A 37 33.14 -29.09 -36.29
N THR A 38 32.53 -28.95 -37.47
CA THR A 38 33.01 -29.65 -38.67
C THR A 38 34.31 -28.97 -39.09
N ILE A 39 35.39 -29.28 -38.38
CA ILE A 39 36.74 -29.15 -38.92
C ILE A 39 37.11 -30.54 -39.44
N SER A 40 36.97 -30.69 -40.75
CA SER A 40 37.63 -31.75 -41.50
C SER A 40 39.13 -31.52 -41.46
N THR A 41 39.83 -31.99 -40.43
CA THR A 41 41.27 -32.26 -40.51
C THR A 41 41.66 -33.34 -39.50
N THR A 42 42.28 -34.38 -40.01
CA THR A 42 42.94 -35.49 -39.33
C THR A 42 44.05 -35.02 -38.40
N THR A 43 43.77 -34.75 -37.12
CA THR A 43 44.72 -34.80 -35.98
C THR A 43 43.95 -34.66 -34.67
N PRO A 44 44.32 -35.37 -33.58
CA PRO A 44 43.59 -35.29 -32.31
C PRO A 44 43.87 -33.94 -31.62
N PRO A 45 42.86 -33.22 -31.09
CA PRO A 45 43.10 -32.01 -30.32
C PRO A 45 43.47 -32.37 -28.88
N THR A 46 44.63 -31.89 -28.43
CA THR A 46 45.02 -31.79 -27.03
C THR A 46 44.36 -30.57 -26.39
N THR A 47 43.13 -30.71 -25.91
CA THR A 47 42.50 -29.81 -24.94
C THR A 47 41.73 -30.63 -23.91
N PRO A 48 41.73 -30.26 -22.61
CA PRO A 48 41.02 -31.03 -21.60
C PRO A 48 39.50 -30.95 -21.82
N PRO A 49 38.74 -31.99 -21.43
CA PRO A 49 37.29 -31.97 -21.56
C PRO A 49 36.72 -30.88 -20.63
N ARG A 50 35.83 -30.05 -21.18
CA ARG A 50 35.10 -29.02 -20.42
C ARG A 50 34.18 -29.74 -19.43
N ASP A 51 34.36 -29.54 -18.13
CA ASP A 51 33.63 -30.26 -17.10
C ASP A 51 32.10 -30.08 -17.24
N PRO A 52 31.29 -31.16 -17.20
CA PRO A 52 29.83 -31.10 -17.39
C PRO A 52 29.12 -30.22 -16.34
N THR A 53 29.74 -30.03 -15.17
CA THR A 53 29.29 -29.20 -14.05
C THR A 53 29.15 -27.72 -14.42
N ASP A 54 30.04 -27.20 -15.27
CA ASP A 54 30.00 -25.79 -15.70
C ASP A 54 28.80 -25.54 -16.61
N LEU A 55 28.48 -26.49 -17.49
CA LEU A 55 27.33 -26.39 -18.38
C LEU A 55 26.01 -26.46 -17.60
N GLU A 56 25.92 -27.33 -16.60
CA GLU A 56 24.76 -27.38 -15.70
C GLU A 56 24.59 -26.08 -14.91
N SER A 57 25.67 -25.47 -14.44
CA SER A 57 25.63 -24.18 -13.73
C SER A 57 25.12 -23.04 -14.62
N VAL A 58 25.56 -22.99 -15.88
CA VAL A 58 25.13 -22.02 -16.88
C VAL A 58 23.65 -22.22 -17.22
N ASN A 59 23.22 -23.47 -17.41
CA ASN A 59 21.81 -23.79 -17.66
C ASN A 59 20.92 -23.39 -16.48
N GLN A 60 21.37 -23.63 -15.24
CA GLN A 60 20.68 -23.17 -14.04
C GLN A 60 20.59 -21.64 -13.98
N LEU A 61 21.68 -20.92 -14.28
CA LEU A 61 21.69 -19.46 -14.31
C LEU A 61 20.73 -18.91 -15.37
N ILE A 62 20.78 -19.44 -16.60
CA ILE A 62 19.87 -19.06 -17.69
C ILE A 62 18.41 -19.29 -17.30
N SER A 63 18.11 -20.46 -16.71
CA SER A 63 16.75 -20.75 -16.22
C SER A 63 16.29 -19.75 -15.16
N HIS A 64 17.21 -19.31 -14.29
CA HIS A 64 16.93 -18.32 -13.25
C HIS A 64 16.67 -16.93 -13.84
N ILE A 65 17.51 -16.48 -14.77
CA ILE A 65 17.33 -15.21 -15.48
C ILE A 65 15.98 -15.20 -16.20
N LYS A 66 15.65 -16.28 -16.92
CA LYS A 66 14.35 -16.43 -17.59
C LYS A 66 13.19 -16.35 -16.60
N LEU A 67 13.30 -17.01 -15.44
CA LEU A 67 12.30 -16.94 -14.38
C LEU A 67 12.09 -15.50 -13.88
N LEU A 68 13.19 -14.76 -13.63
CA LEU A 68 13.13 -13.37 -13.17
C LEU A 68 12.46 -12.47 -14.22
N LEU A 69 12.83 -12.60 -15.50
CA LEU A 69 12.24 -11.83 -16.59
C LEU A 69 10.75 -12.15 -16.80
N ARG A 70 10.36 -13.43 -16.79
CA ARG A 70 8.95 -13.85 -16.86
C ARG A 70 8.13 -13.34 -15.68
N ARG A 71 8.71 -13.33 -14.48
CA ARG A 71 8.03 -12.81 -13.29
C ARG A 71 7.90 -11.29 -13.31
N LYS A 72 8.94 -10.58 -13.78
CA LYS A 72 8.92 -9.11 -13.93
C LYS A 72 7.88 -8.69 -14.96
N THR A 73 7.83 -9.34 -16.12
CA THR A 73 6.83 -9.06 -17.17
C THR A 73 5.40 -9.30 -16.66
N ALA A 74 5.14 -10.40 -15.94
CA ALA A 74 3.86 -10.62 -15.28
C ALA A 74 3.52 -9.54 -14.23
N ALA A 75 4.51 -9.08 -13.47
CA ALA A 75 4.33 -8.01 -12.49
C ALA A 75 3.97 -6.67 -13.14
N LEU A 76 4.63 -6.32 -14.25
CA LEU A 76 4.34 -5.12 -15.03
C LEU A 76 2.96 -5.20 -15.68
N ALA A 77 2.60 -6.33 -16.29
CA ALA A 77 1.25 -6.53 -16.83
C ALA A 77 0.16 -6.38 -15.76
N ALA A 78 0.39 -6.90 -14.54
CA ALA A 78 -0.53 -6.71 -13.42
C ALA A 78 -0.60 -5.24 -12.96
N LEU A 79 0.52 -4.51 -12.99
CA LEU A 79 0.57 -3.09 -12.66
C LEU A 79 -0.23 -2.25 -13.68
N ASP A 80 -0.04 -2.52 -14.97
CA ASP A 80 -0.75 -1.86 -16.07
C ASP A 80 -2.24 -2.18 -16.05
N ALA A 81 -2.61 -3.39 -15.64
CA ALA A 81 -4.01 -3.81 -15.44
C ALA A 81 -4.65 -3.25 -14.15
N GLY A 82 -3.92 -2.47 -13.34
CA GLY A 82 -4.42 -1.92 -12.07
C GLY A 82 -4.55 -2.93 -10.93
N LEU A 83 -4.06 -4.16 -11.11
CA LEU A 83 -4.07 -5.23 -10.10
C LEU A 83 -2.87 -5.09 -9.15
N TYR A 84 -2.86 -4.03 -8.35
CA TYR A 84 -1.70 -3.63 -7.54
C TYR A 84 -1.26 -4.69 -6.53
N SER A 85 -2.19 -5.42 -5.90
CA SER A 85 -1.86 -6.49 -4.95
C SER A 85 -1.10 -7.64 -5.60
N GLU A 86 -1.49 -8.06 -6.81
CA GLU A 86 -0.80 -9.09 -7.58
C GLU A 86 0.57 -8.60 -8.06
N ALA A 87 0.66 -7.36 -8.55
CA ALA A 87 1.94 -6.74 -8.91
C ALA A 87 2.92 -6.74 -7.73
N ILE A 88 2.47 -6.29 -6.55
CA ILE A 88 3.26 -6.32 -5.31
C ILE A 88 3.72 -7.75 -4.98
N ARG A 89 2.83 -8.74 -5.13
CA ARG A 89 3.15 -10.14 -4.85
C ARG A 89 4.23 -10.66 -5.80
N HIS A 90 4.12 -10.38 -7.10
CA HIS A 90 5.11 -10.79 -8.09
C HIS A 90 6.47 -10.13 -7.84
N PHE A 91 6.52 -8.82 -7.59
CA PHE A 91 7.78 -8.13 -7.26
C PHE A 91 8.38 -8.60 -5.94
N SER A 92 7.57 -8.84 -4.90
CA SER A 92 8.06 -9.38 -3.63
C SER A 92 8.69 -10.76 -3.82
N LYS A 93 8.11 -11.60 -4.68
CA LYS A 93 8.70 -12.90 -5.04
C LYS A 93 9.99 -12.80 -5.87
N ILE A 94 10.33 -11.63 -6.41
CA ILE A 94 11.62 -11.36 -7.04
C ILE A 94 12.63 -10.96 -5.95
N VAL A 95 12.32 -9.91 -5.19
CA VAL A 95 13.27 -9.32 -4.23
C VAL A 95 13.45 -10.16 -2.96
N ASP A 96 12.49 -11.00 -2.62
CA ASP A 96 12.58 -11.99 -1.53
C ASP A 96 13.01 -13.38 -2.03
N GLY A 97 13.49 -13.46 -3.26
CA GLY A 97 14.07 -14.68 -3.83
C GLY A 97 15.28 -15.19 -3.04
N ARG A 98 15.54 -16.50 -3.13
CA ARG A 98 16.72 -17.14 -2.50
C ARG A 98 18.03 -16.86 -3.25
N ARG A 99 17.96 -16.76 -4.58
CA ARG A 99 19.10 -16.39 -5.42
C ARG A 99 19.10 -14.88 -5.61
N GLY A 100 20.29 -14.31 -5.65
CA GLY A 100 20.48 -12.89 -5.88
C GLY A 100 20.03 -12.47 -7.28
N ALA A 101 19.96 -11.16 -7.48
CA ALA A 101 19.75 -10.60 -8.81
C ALA A 101 20.63 -9.37 -9.01
N PRO A 102 20.94 -9.00 -10.27
CA PRO A 102 21.78 -7.85 -10.57
C PRO A 102 21.24 -6.56 -9.96
N GLN A 103 22.14 -5.71 -9.45
CA GLN A 103 21.83 -4.43 -8.81
C GLN A 103 20.82 -3.58 -9.59
N GLY A 104 21.08 -3.32 -10.87
CA GLY A 104 20.20 -2.49 -11.71
C GLY A 104 18.81 -3.10 -11.89
N PHE A 105 18.72 -4.42 -11.98
CA PHE A 105 17.45 -5.15 -12.09
C PHE A 105 16.64 -5.06 -10.80
N LEU A 106 17.30 -5.19 -9.63
CA LEU A 106 16.64 -5.04 -8.34
C LEU A 106 16.15 -3.62 -8.09
N ALA A 107 16.95 -2.61 -8.42
CA ALA A 107 16.56 -1.20 -8.30
C ALA A 107 15.27 -0.92 -9.09
N GLU A 108 15.16 -1.43 -10.32
CA GLU A 108 13.97 -1.30 -11.14
C GLU A 108 12.76 -2.05 -10.55
N CYS A 109 12.97 -3.27 -10.03
CA CYS A 109 11.91 -4.04 -9.37
C CYS A 109 11.38 -3.33 -8.11
N TYR A 110 12.26 -2.73 -7.30
CA TYR A 110 11.86 -1.92 -6.16
C TYR A 110 11.09 -0.67 -6.59
N MET A 111 11.53 0.02 -7.64
CA MET A 111 10.83 1.19 -8.18
C MET A 111 9.41 0.83 -8.66
N HIS A 112 9.24 -0.25 -9.43
CA HIS A 112 7.90 -0.65 -9.86
C HIS A 112 7.04 -1.15 -8.71
N ARG A 113 7.63 -1.83 -7.70
CA ARG A 113 6.89 -2.21 -6.49
C ARG A 113 6.47 -0.99 -5.67
N ALA A 114 7.30 0.04 -5.58
CA ALA A 114 6.93 1.33 -4.99
C ALA A 114 5.75 1.96 -5.75
N SER A 115 5.78 1.97 -7.09
CA SER A 115 4.64 2.45 -7.88
C SER A 115 3.35 1.67 -7.56
N ALA A 116 3.42 0.34 -7.43
CA ALA A 116 2.28 -0.49 -7.05
C ALA A 116 1.79 -0.18 -5.62
N TYR A 117 2.69 0.02 -4.66
CA TYR A 117 2.34 0.42 -3.30
C TYR A 117 1.68 1.80 -3.25
N ARG A 118 2.23 2.78 -3.98
CA ARG A 118 1.64 4.11 -4.13
C ARG A 118 0.21 4.02 -4.65
N SER A 119 -0.03 3.29 -5.73
CA SER A 119 -1.37 3.12 -6.29
C SER A 119 -2.31 2.33 -5.37
N ALA A 120 -1.79 1.47 -4.51
CA ALA A 120 -2.54 0.78 -3.46
C ALA A 120 -2.78 1.63 -2.20
N GLY A 121 -2.32 2.88 -2.14
CA GLY A 121 -2.46 3.77 -0.97
C GLY A 121 -1.51 3.44 0.19
N ARG A 122 -0.50 2.58 -0.04
CA ARG A 122 0.47 2.14 0.98
C ARG A 122 1.72 3.03 0.93
N ILE A 123 1.59 4.22 1.50
CA ILE A 123 2.59 5.30 1.39
C ILE A 123 3.92 4.92 2.06
N ALA A 124 3.91 4.42 3.30
CA ALA A 124 5.12 4.05 4.02
C ALA A 124 5.94 2.97 3.30
N GLU A 125 5.28 1.93 2.78
CA GLU A 125 5.96 0.89 2.01
C GLU A 125 6.50 1.41 0.68
N SER A 126 5.78 2.31 0.02
CA SER A 126 6.25 2.95 -1.20
C SER A 126 7.50 3.80 -0.96
N ILE A 127 7.55 4.58 0.13
CA ILE A 127 8.74 5.36 0.52
C ILE A 127 9.91 4.42 0.81
N ALA A 128 9.67 3.31 1.51
CA ALA A 128 10.72 2.34 1.82
C ALA A 128 11.35 1.72 0.56
N ASP A 129 10.55 1.42 -0.47
CA ASP A 129 11.08 0.90 -1.73
C ASP A 129 11.74 1.99 -2.59
N CYS A 130 11.29 3.24 -2.54
CA CYS A 130 12.05 4.37 -3.12
C CYS A 130 13.42 4.52 -2.43
N ASN A 131 13.48 4.38 -1.10
CA ASN A 131 14.73 4.44 -0.34
C ASN A 131 15.71 3.34 -0.77
N ARG A 132 15.22 2.10 -0.93
CA ARG A 132 16.04 0.98 -1.45
C ARG A 132 16.52 1.26 -2.88
N THR A 133 15.64 1.77 -3.73
CA THR A 133 15.99 2.14 -5.10
C THR A 133 17.10 3.19 -5.13
N LEU A 134 17.03 4.22 -4.29
CA LEU A 134 18.04 5.28 -4.21
C LEU A 134 19.33 4.85 -3.52
N ALA A 135 19.29 3.83 -2.66
CA ALA A 135 20.50 3.21 -2.13
C ALA A 135 21.25 2.43 -3.24
N LEU A 136 20.52 1.73 -4.11
CA LEU A 136 21.08 0.98 -5.24
C LEU A 136 21.45 1.87 -6.45
N ASP A 137 20.66 2.91 -6.73
CA ASP A 137 20.84 3.87 -7.82
C ASP A 137 20.50 5.27 -7.33
N PRO A 138 21.49 6.01 -6.77
CA PRO A 138 21.29 7.38 -6.28
C PRO A 138 20.85 8.36 -7.37
N THR A 139 21.08 8.02 -8.65
CA THR A 139 20.76 8.86 -9.81
C THR A 139 19.38 8.55 -10.41
N CYS A 140 18.58 7.72 -9.74
CA CYS A 140 17.25 7.36 -10.21
C CYS A 140 16.27 8.54 -10.08
N ILE A 141 16.11 9.29 -11.18
CA ILE A 141 15.16 10.41 -11.31
C ILE A 141 13.74 9.99 -10.87
N GLN A 142 13.27 8.83 -11.33
CA GLN A 142 11.93 8.34 -11.03
C GLN A 142 11.71 8.11 -9.53
N ALA A 143 12.72 7.60 -8.82
CA ALA A 143 12.61 7.34 -7.39
C ALA A 143 12.56 8.64 -6.58
N LEU A 144 13.36 9.66 -6.94
CA LEU A 144 13.31 10.98 -6.32
C LEU A 144 11.95 11.65 -6.56
N ASP A 145 11.47 11.65 -7.79
CA ASP A 145 10.19 12.27 -8.14
C ASP A 145 9.01 11.58 -7.44
N THR A 146 9.01 10.23 -7.41
CA THR A 146 7.98 9.45 -6.73
C THR A 146 8.02 9.68 -5.22
N ARG A 147 9.21 9.69 -4.60
CA ARG A 147 9.36 9.92 -3.16
C ARG A 147 8.95 11.35 -2.78
N ALA A 148 9.35 12.36 -3.55
CA ALA A 148 8.92 13.74 -3.37
C ALA A 148 7.39 13.87 -3.46
N SER A 149 6.75 13.25 -4.45
CA SER A 149 5.29 13.25 -4.59
C SER A 149 4.58 12.60 -3.39
N LEU A 150 5.12 11.51 -2.85
CA LEU A 150 4.59 10.86 -1.65
C LEU A 150 4.74 11.73 -0.41
N LEU A 151 5.92 12.33 -0.22
CA LEU A 151 6.22 13.23 0.90
C LEU A 151 5.35 14.50 0.85
N GLU A 152 5.10 15.04 -0.34
CA GLU A 152 4.16 16.13 -0.55
C GLU A 152 2.73 15.73 -0.19
N SER A 153 2.28 14.52 -0.57
CA SER A 153 0.93 14.02 -0.24
C SER A 153 0.67 13.88 1.25
N ILE A 154 1.70 13.53 2.04
CA ILE A 154 1.64 13.50 3.51
C ILE A 154 2.01 14.85 4.14
N ARG A 155 2.24 15.90 3.35
CA ARG A 155 2.66 17.24 3.80
C ARG A 155 3.96 17.25 4.61
N CYS A 156 4.85 16.28 4.37
CA CYS A 156 6.22 16.32 4.87
C CYS A 156 7.08 17.20 3.96
N LEU A 157 6.85 18.51 4.02
CA LEU A 157 7.43 19.49 3.10
C LEU A 157 8.97 19.58 3.14
N PRO A 158 9.65 19.51 4.31
CA PRO A 158 11.11 19.60 4.36
C PRO A 158 11.81 18.45 3.62
N ASP A 159 11.34 17.22 3.82
CA ASP A 159 11.91 16.03 3.17
C ASP A 159 11.59 16.04 1.66
N CYS A 160 10.39 16.50 1.28
CA CYS A 160 10.02 16.70 -0.12
C CYS A 160 10.95 17.72 -0.80
N LEU A 161 11.20 18.86 -0.15
CA LEU A 161 12.13 19.88 -0.66
C LEU A 161 13.53 19.32 -0.89
N HIS A 162 14.03 18.50 0.03
CA HIS A 162 15.34 17.86 -0.11
C HIS A 162 15.41 16.99 -1.37
N ASP A 163 14.39 16.18 -1.64
CA ASP A 163 14.32 15.35 -2.84
C ASP A 163 14.24 16.17 -4.13
N LEU A 164 13.45 17.23 -4.14
CA LEU A 164 13.33 18.13 -5.29
C LEU A 164 14.62 18.90 -5.56
N GLU A 165 15.34 19.32 -4.52
CA GLU A 165 16.66 19.95 -4.65
C GLU A 165 17.69 18.97 -5.21
N HIS A 166 17.69 17.72 -4.74
CA HIS A 166 18.54 16.68 -5.30
C HIS A 166 18.21 16.41 -6.78
N LEU A 167 16.92 16.34 -7.12
CA LEU A 167 16.47 16.20 -8.51
C LEU A 167 16.92 17.40 -9.38
N LYS A 168 16.90 18.61 -8.84
CA LYS A 168 17.38 19.82 -9.53
C LYS A 168 18.87 19.73 -9.82
N LEU A 169 19.67 19.28 -8.85
CA LEU A 169 21.10 19.06 -9.03
C LEU A 169 21.37 18.02 -10.13
N LEU A 170 20.58 16.94 -10.16
CA LEU A 170 20.70 15.89 -11.17
C LEU A 170 20.33 16.39 -12.57
N TYR A 171 19.28 17.19 -12.73
CA TYR A 171 18.98 17.81 -14.02
C TYR A 171 20.07 18.77 -14.47
N ASN A 172 20.64 19.57 -13.56
CA ASN A 172 21.75 20.45 -13.85
C ASN A 172 23.01 19.68 -14.29
N SER A 173 23.33 18.55 -13.63
CA SER A 173 24.46 17.72 -14.03
C SER A 173 24.24 17.09 -15.41
N ILE A 174 23.02 16.63 -15.71
CA ILE A 174 22.70 16.09 -17.04
C ILE A 174 22.85 17.15 -18.14
N LEU A 175 22.41 18.39 -17.90
CA LEU A 175 22.55 19.47 -18.87
C LEU A 175 24.02 19.86 -19.09
N ARG A 176 24.83 19.82 -18.03
CA ARG A 176 26.27 20.10 -18.11
C ARG A 176 27.01 18.99 -18.87
N ASP A 177 26.75 17.74 -18.51
CA ASP A 177 27.51 16.58 -18.99
C ASP A 177 26.95 16.02 -20.31
N ARG A 178 25.76 16.47 -20.72
CA ARG A 178 25.00 16.04 -21.91
C ARG A 178 24.76 14.54 -21.98
N LYS A 179 24.76 13.87 -20.83
CA LYS A 179 24.61 12.41 -20.68
C LYS A 179 23.55 12.11 -19.63
N LEU A 180 22.71 11.11 -19.90
CA LEU A 180 21.76 10.60 -18.92
C LEU A 180 22.46 9.65 -17.94
N PRO A 181 22.06 9.60 -16.66
CA PRO A 181 22.73 8.75 -15.67
C PRO A 181 22.51 7.26 -15.93
N GLY A 182 23.55 6.45 -15.81
CA GLY A 182 23.48 5.00 -16.04
C GLY A 182 23.84 4.58 -17.48
N PRO A 183 23.75 3.27 -17.79
CA PRO A 183 24.22 2.75 -19.07
C PRO A 183 23.36 3.23 -20.24
N VAL A 184 23.97 3.36 -21.42
CA VAL A 184 23.37 3.98 -22.62
C VAL A 184 22.10 3.26 -23.10
N TRP A 185 22.01 1.94 -22.87
CA TRP A 185 20.83 1.15 -23.21
C TRP A 185 19.69 1.24 -22.18
N LYS A 186 19.91 1.85 -21.02
CA LYS A 186 18.87 2.02 -19.99
C LYS A 186 17.81 2.97 -20.53
N ARG A 187 16.56 2.52 -20.57
CA ARG A 187 15.44 3.40 -20.94
C ARG A 187 15.13 4.33 -19.77
N HIS A 188 15.39 5.62 -19.93
CA HIS A 188 14.97 6.64 -18.97
C HIS A 188 13.53 7.08 -19.27
N ASN A 189 12.76 7.31 -18.22
CA ASN A 189 11.41 7.89 -18.36
C ASN A 189 11.45 9.37 -18.78
N VAL A 190 12.62 10.01 -18.76
CA VAL A 190 12.81 11.42 -19.12
C VAL A 190 13.67 11.51 -20.36
N ARG A 191 13.14 12.16 -21.40
CA ARG A 191 13.93 12.48 -22.60
C ARG A 191 14.74 13.74 -22.36
N TYR A 192 15.98 13.78 -22.88
CA TYR A 192 16.88 14.93 -22.72
C TYR A 192 16.24 16.26 -23.11
N ARG A 193 15.47 16.29 -24.21
CA ARG A 193 14.77 17.49 -24.71
C ARG A 193 13.76 18.08 -23.70
N GLU A 194 13.23 17.27 -22.78
CA GLU A 194 12.24 17.69 -21.80
C GLU A 194 12.88 18.26 -20.52
N ILE A 195 14.18 18.07 -20.33
CA ILE A 195 14.88 18.42 -19.09
C ILE A 195 14.82 19.92 -18.79
N PRO A 196 15.07 20.85 -19.75
CA PRO A 196 14.97 22.28 -19.46
C PRO A 196 13.57 22.70 -18.97
N GLY A 197 12.52 22.16 -19.60
CA GLY A 197 11.13 22.42 -19.19
C GLY A 197 10.82 21.86 -17.81
N LYS A 198 11.23 20.61 -17.54
CA LYS A 198 11.10 19.97 -16.22
C LYS A 198 11.88 20.73 -15.14
N LEU A 199 13.06 21.24 -15.44
CA LEU A 199 13.88 22.04 -14.53
C LEU A 199 13.23 23.39 -14.18
N CYS A 200 12.58 24.04 -15.14
CA CYS A 200 11.82 25.27 -14.91
C CYS A 200 10.63 25.01 -13.98
N ALA A 201 9.81 23.99 -14.28
CA ALA A 201 8.70 23.58 -13.43
C ALA A 201 9.16 23.14 -12.03
N LEU A 202 10.29 22.45 -11.94
CA LEU A 202 10.87 22.05 -10.66
C LEU A 202 11.34 23.25 -9.84
N THR A 203 11.96 24.25 -10.47
CA THR A 203 12.46 25.44 -9.78
C THR A 203 11.33 26.28 -9.19
N THR A 204 10.25 26.47 -9.95
CA THR A 204 9.04 27.16 -9.46
C THR A 204 8.39 26.40 -8.32
N LYS A 205 8.27 25.06 -8.42
CA LYS A 205 7.76 24.21 -7.34
C LYS A 205 8.60 24.32 -6.06
N ILE A 206 9.94 24.29 -6.17
CA ILE A 206 10.84 24.44 -5.03
C ILE A 206 10.64 25.80 -4.35
N GLN A 207 10.51 26.89 -5.13
CA GLN A 207 10.29 28.23 -4.56
C GLN A 207 8.96 28.30 -3.79
N LEU A 208 7.88 27.76 -4.36
CA LEU A 208 6.57 27.70 -3.71
C LEU A 208 6.63 26.90 -2.40
N LEU A 209 7.26 25.73 -2.42
CA LEU A 209 7.41 24.90 -1.23
C LEU A 209 8.28 25.58 -0.16
N LYS A 210 9.34 26.31 -0.55
CA LYS A 210 10.14 27.11 0.38
C LYS A 210 9.32 28.21 1.06
N GLN A 211 8.44 28.88 0.33
CA GLN A 211 7.54 29.88 0.90
C GLN A 211 6.55 29.24 1.90
N ARG A 212 5.99 28.08 1.57
CA ARG A 212 5.10 27.32 2.48
C ARG A 212 5.81 26.83 3.75
N VAL A 213 7.07 26.43 3.63
CA VAL A 213 7.89 26.08 4.80
C VAL A 213 8.18 27.32 5.64
N ALA A 214 8.46 28.46 5.02
CA ALA A 214 8.69 29.72 5.71
C ALA A 214 7.44 30.30 6.40
N SER A 215 6.23 30.01 5.89
CA SER A 215 4.96 30.38 6.53
C SER A 215 4.62 29.51 7.76
N GLY A 216 5.42 28.48 8.06
CA GLY A 216 5.26 27.65 9.25
C GLY A 216 4.45 26.35 9.04
N GLU A 217 4.15 25.96 7.80
CA GLU A 217 3.40 24.72 7.48
C GLU A 217 4.18 23.42 7.72
N THR A 218 5.27 23.45 8.50
CA THR A 218 6.16 22.29 8.72
C THR A 218 5.61 21.25 9.69
N GLY A 219 4.66 21.64 10.56
CA GLY A 219 4.10 20.78 11.61
C GLY A 219 2.88 19.95 11.21
N ASP A 220 2.26 20.23 10.06
CA ASP A 220 0.95 19.66 9.69
C ASP A 220 1.06 18.41 8.79
N VAL A 221 1.88 17.44 9.22
CA VAL A 221 2.09 16.18 8.50
C VAL A 221 0.86 15.28 8.66
N ASP A 222 0.34 14.74 7.55
CA ASP A 222 -0.76 13.76 7.58
C ASP A 222 -0.25 12.36 7.94
N TYR A 223 -0.16 12.12 9.26
CA TYR A 223 0.28 10.83 9.80
C TYR A 223 -0.73 9.71 9.57
N TYR A 224 -2.02 10.02 9.40
CA TYR A 224 -3.04 9.02 9.08
C TYR A 224 -2.78 8.44 7.69
N ALA A 225 -2.52 9.29 6.70
CA ALA A 225 -2.16 8.88 5.35
C ALA A 225 -0.84 8.10 5.32
N LEU A 226 0.17 8.53 6.09
CA LEU A 226 1.45 7.82 6.18
C LEU A 226 1.31 6.38 6.71
N ILE A 227 0.56 6.20 7.80
CA ILE A 227 0.37 4.89 8.44
C ILE A 227 -0.66 4.05 7.65
N GLY A 228 -1.53 4.69 6.86
CA GLY A 228 -2.60 4.05 6.10
C GLY A 228 -3.86 3.79 6.94
N LEU A 229 -4.16 4.69 7.87
CA LEU A 229 -5.34 4.63 8.74
C LEU A 229 -6.36 5.71 8.39
N ARG A 230 -7.63 5.46 8.73
CA ARG A 230 -8.69 6.47 8.65
C ARG A 230 -8.64 7.39 9.88
N ARG A 231 -9.12 8.63 9.72
CA ARG A 231 -9.31 9.56 10.84
C ARG A 231 -10.35 9.00 11.80
N GLY A 232 -10.10 9.11 13.12
CA GLY A 232 -10.94 8.49 14.16
C GLY A 232 -10.74 6.96 14.29
N CYS A 233 -9.57 6.44 13.92
CA CYS A 233 -9.24 5.03 14.12
C CYS A 233 -9.17 4.68 15.61
N SER A 234 -9.48 3.42 15.96
CA SER A 234 -9.35 2.97 17.35
C SER A 234 -7.88 2.87 17.77
N ARG A 235 -7.63 3.01 19.08
CA ARG A 235 -6.31 2.79 19.68
C ARG A 235 -5.70 1.45 19.27
N SER A 236 -6.49 0.38 19.29
CA SER A 236 -6.04 -0.98 18.95
C SER A 236 -5.64 -1.13 17.46
N GLU A 237 -6.28 -0.39 16.56
CA GLU A 237 -5.94 -0.38 15.14
C GLU A 237 -4.61 0.34 14.91
N LEU A 238 -4.41 1.48 15.59
CA LEU A 238 -3.16 2.23 15.54
C LEU A 238 -1.99 1.40 16.05
N GLU A 239 -2.14 0.77 17.23
CA GLU A 239 -1.08 -0.05 17.84
C GLU A 239 -0.68 -1.22 16.94
N ARG A 240 -1.67 -1.91 16.34
CA ARG A 240 -1.40 -3.02 15.39
C ARG A 240 -0.71 -2.54 14.11
N ALA A 241 -1.19 -1.45 13.51
CA ALA A 241 -0.60 -0.90 12.28
C ALA A 241 0.83 -0.42 12.53
N HIS A 242 1.06 0.29 13.63
CA HIS A 242 2.39 0.75 14.03
C HIS A 242 3.34 -0.41 14.27
N LEU A 243 2.92 -1.45 15.01
CA LEU A 243 3.73 -2.63 15.26
C LEU A 243 4.15 -3.31 13.94
N LEU A 244 3.22 -3.51 13.01
CA LEU A 244 3.51 -4.12 11.71
C LEU A 244 4.50 -3.29 10.89
N LEU A 245 4.33 -1.97 10.84
CA LEU A 245 5.24 -1.08 10.11
C LEU A 245 6.62 -1.04 10.75
N CYS A 246 6.71 -0.95 12.08
CA CYS A 246 7.97 -1.00 12.81
C CYS A 246 8.70 -2.32 12.58
N LEU A 247 8.01 -3.46 12.62
CA LEU A 247 8.63 -4.77 12.37
C LEU A 247 9.17 -4.93 10.94
N LYS A 248 8.50 -4.30 9.96
CA LYS A 248 8.90 -4.31 8.54
C LYS A 248 10.04 -3.35 8.24
N HIS A 249 10.00 -2.15 8.80
CA HIS A 249 10.89 -1.04 8.46
C HIS A 249 11.94 -0.76 9.54
N LYS A 250 12.29 -1.76 10.38
CA LYS A 250 13.42 -1.62 11.32
C LYS A 250 14.70 -1.24 10.56
N PRO A 251 15.48 -0.26 11.05
CA PRO A 251 16.73 0.14 10.41
C PRO A 251 17.72 -1.03 10.31
N ASP A 252 17.72 -1.95 11.28
CA ASP A 252 18.60 -3.13 11.27
C ASP A 252 18.33 -4.05 10.07
N LYS A 253 17.06 -4.15 9.64
CA LYS A 253 16.66 -4.96 8.49
C LYS A 253 16.89 -4.24 7.17
N ALA A 254 17.24 -2.95 7.18
CA ALA A 254 17.42 -2.16 5.97
C ALA A 254 18.56 -2.67 5.08
N ILE A 255 19.52 -3.40 5.66
CA ILE A 255 20.71 -3.93 4.97
C ILE A 255 20.41 -5.29 4.32
N SER A 256 19.40 -6.03 4.81
CA SER A 256 19.15 -7.43 4.42
C SER A 256 18.86 -7.67 2.92
N PHE A 257 18.54 -6.61 2.16
CA PHE A 257 18.37 -6.75 0.71
C PHE A 257 19.69 -6.72 -0.06
N ILE A 258 20.77 -6.23 0.56
CA ILE A 258 22.09 -6.10 -0.04
C ILE A 258 22.71 -7.49 -0.24
N ASP A 259 22.47 -8.41 0.70
CA ASP A 259 22.91 -9.81 0.61
C ASP A 259 22.31 -10.54 -0.61
N LYS A 260 21.21 -10.01 -1.16
CA LYS A 260 20.51 -10.55 -2.33
C LYS A 260 20.86 -9.80 -3.62
N CYS A 261 21.73 -8.80 -3.53
CA CYS A 261 22.13 -7.96 -4.65
C CYS A 261 23.45 -8.45 -5.20
N GLU A 262 23.46 -8.86 -6.47
CA GLU A 262 24.70 -9.12 -7.20
C GLU A 262 25.27 -7.75 -7.62
N LEU A 263 26.27 -7.29 -6.87
CA LEU A 263 26.97 -6.04 -7.10
C LEU A 263 28.10 -6.28 -8.10
N ALA A 264 28.28 -5.33 -9.02
CA ALA A 264 29.39 -5.40 -9.98
C ALA A 264 30.73 -4.99 -9.36
N ASP A 265 30.70 -4.07 -8.38
CA ASP A 265 31.88 -3.50 -7.72
C ASP A 265 31.72 -3.52 -6.19
N ASP A 266 32.60 -4.23 -5.48
CA ASP A 266 32.56 -4.33 -4.01
C ASP A 266 32.92 -3.03 -3.28
N ARG A 267 33.56 -2.07 -3.98
CA ARG A 267 34.08 -0.82 -3.39
C ARG A 267 33.00 0.12 -2.86
N ASP A 268 31.75 -0.05 -3.29
CA ASP A 268 30.63 0.81 -2.91
C ASP A 268 29.74 0.22 -1.80
N LEU A 269 30.04 -0.99 -1.33
CA LEU A 269 29.21 -1.74 -0.39
C LEU A 269 28.89 -0.98 0.90
N ASP A 270 29.90 -0.44 1.57
CA ASP A 270 29.69 0.25 2.85
C ASP A 270 28.91 1.55 2.67
N SER A 271 29.19 2.30 1.61
CA SER A 271 28.43 3.50 1.26
C SER A 271 26.95 3.18 0.98
N LEU A 272 26.68 2.04 0.34
CA LEU A 272 25.34 1.55 0.06
C LEU A 272 24.61 1.14 1.34
N LYS A 273 25.29 0.42 2.24
CA LYS A 273 24.77 0.07 3.57
C LYS A 273 24.42 1.32 4.37
N ASP A 274 25.29 2.33 4.37
CA ASP A 274 25.06 3.57 5.12
C ASP A 274 23.89 4.37 4.55
N ARG A 275 23.78 4.51 3.22
CA ARG A 275 22.60 5.13 2.57
C ARG A 275 21.31 4.38 2.92
N ALA A 276 21.34 3.05 2.89
CA ALA A 276 20.18 2.22 3.24
C ALA A 276 19.78 2.38 4.71
N ARG A 277 20.73 2.33 5.65
CA ARG A 277 20.49 2.54 7.09
C ARG A 277 19.93 3.92 7.37
N MET A 278 20.55 4.97 6.82
CA MET A 278 20.16 6.36 7.07
C MET A 278 18.75 6.63 6.55
N SER A 279 18.45 6.24 5.32
CA SER A 279 17.12 6.44 4.73
C SER A 279 16.03 5.62 5.44
N ALA A 280 16.34 4.39 5.88
CA ALA A 280 15.41 3.60 6.68
C ALA A 280 15.19 4.20 8.08
N LEU A 281 16.23 4.74 8.72
CA LEU A 281 16.14 5.40 10.02
C LEU A 281 15.25 6.66 9.95
N LEU A 282 15.36 7.45 8.88
CA LEU A 282 14.50 8.63 8.67
C LEU A 282 13.02 8.22 8.58
N LEU A 283 12.70 7.21 7.76
CA LEU A 283 11.33 6.68 7.66
C LEU A 283 10.84 6.13 9.00
N TYR A 284 11.69 5.37 9.70
CA TYR A 284 11.35 4.80 11.00
C TYR A 284 11.02 5.89 12.04
N ARG A 285 11.83 6.96 12.11
CA ARG A 285 11.56 8.12 12.98
C ARG A 285 10.28 8.84 12.59
N LEU A 286 10.00 8.98 11.29
CA LEU A 286 8.77 9.59 10.81
C LEU A 286 7.53 8.78 11.24
N LEU A 287 7.61 7.45 11.15
CA LEU A 287 6.56 6.53 11.63
C LEU A 287 6.37 6.60 13.15
N GLN A 288 7.45 6.71 13.92
CA GLN A 288 7.37 6.87 15.38
C GLN A 288 6.70 8.20 15.77
N LYS A 289 7.11 9.31 15.13
CA LYS A 289 6.46 10.62 15.33
C LYS A 289 4.98 10.55 14.98
N GLY A 290 4.64 9.90 13.87
CA GLY A 290 3.26 9.73 13.45
C GLY A 290 2.43 8.91 14.44
N TYR A 291 2.99 7.83 14.97
CA TYR A 291 2.33 7.07 16.03
C TYR A 291 2.06 7.92 17.26
N SER A 292 3.06 8.62 17.81
CA SER A 292 2.88 9.46 18.99
C SER A 292 1.85 10.57 18.78
N SER A 293 1.86 11.21 17.60
CA SER A 293 0.90 12.27 17.25
C SER A 293 -0.52 11.73 17.13
N VAL A 294 -0.74 10.67 16.35
CA VAL A 294 -2.08 10.07 16.19
C VAL A 294 -2.58 9.53 17.52
N MET A 295 -1.70 8.91 18.30
CA MET A 295 -2.03 8.41 19.63
C MET A 295 -2.51 9.51 20.57
N ALA A 296 -1.84 10.67 20.58
CA ALA A 296 -2.28 11.82 21.36
C ALA A 296 -3.68 12.29 20.92
N THR A 297 -3.93 12.39 19.61
CA THR A 297 -5.26 12.81 19.11
C THR A 297 -6.37 11.84 19.51
N ILE A 298 -6.12 10.53 19.48
CA ILE A 298 -7.11 9.52 19.92
C ILE A 298 -7.39 9.67 21.42
N MET A 299 -6.34 9.88 22.24
CA MET A 299 -6.51 10.05 23.69
C MET A 299 -7.31 11.32 24.03
N ASP A 300 -7.10 12.41 23.29
CA ASP A 300 -7.86 13.66 23.46
C ASP A 300 -9.33 13.48 23.04
N GLU A 301 -9.58 12.78 21.93
CA GLU A 301 -10.93 12.43 21.47
C GLU A 301 -11.67 11.54 22.49
N GLU A 302 -11.03 10.51 23.02
CA GLU A 302 -11.58 9.64 24.07
C GLU A 302 -11.88 10.42 25.36
N ALA A 303 -11.02 11.35 25.74
CA ALA A 303 -11.22 12.20 26.92
C ALA A 303 -12.42 13.15 26.72
N ALA A 304 -12.53 13.77 25.56
CA ALA A 304 -13.66 14.63 25.20
C ALA A 304 -14.98 13.83 25.17
N GLU A 305 -14.97 12.60 24.64
CA GLU A 305 -16.15 11.74 24.63
C GLU A 305 -16.57 11.31 26.05
N LYS A 306 -15.61 10.99 26.93
CA LYS A 306 -15.87 10.72 28.36
C LYS A 306 -16.47 11.94 29.06
N GLN A 307 -15.99 13.14 28.77
CA GLN A 307 -16.56 14.38 29.33
C GLN A 307 -17.99 14.62 28.82
N ARG A 308 -18.25 14.42 27.52
CA ARG A 308 -19.61 14.51 26.95
C ARG A 308 -20.57 13.51 27.58
N LYS A 309 -20.15 12.26 27.80
CA LYS A 309 -20.95 11.23 28.49
C LYS A 309 -21.25 11.62 29.93
N LYS A 310 -20.27 12.16 30.66
CA LYS A 310 -20.48 12.66 32.04
C LYS A 310 -21.46 13.84 32.07
N ALA A 311 -21.34 14.80 31.16
CA ALA A 311 -22.26 15.93 31.06
C ALA A 311 -23.69 15.49 30.70
N ALA A 312 -23.84 14.55 29.77
CA ALA A 312 -25.14 13.99 29.41
C ALA A 312 -25.79 13.22 30.57
N ALA A 313 -25.01 12.41 31.31
CA ALA A 313 -25.49 11.72 32.50
C ALA A 313 -25.91 12.72 33.59
N ALA A 314 -25.16 13.80 33.81
CA ALA A 314 -25.52 14.85 34.77
C ALA A 314 -26.79 15.61 34.37
N LEU A 315 -27.03 15.84 33.08
CA LEU A 315 -28.28 16.42 32.58
C LEU A 315 -29.47 15.47 32.79
N GLN A 316 -29.29 14.17 32.56
CA GLN A 316 -30.34 13.17 32.79
C GLN A 316 -30.69 13.04 34.27
N THR A 317 -29.70 13.04 35.17
CA THR A 317 -29.98 13.00 36.62
C THR A 317 -30.68 14.27 37.09
N ALA A 318 -30.31 15.45 36.58
CA ALA A 318 -30.98 16.71 36.90
C ALA A 318 -32.44 16.77 36.38
N GLN A 319 -32.72 16.16 35.22
CA GLN A 319 -34.09 16.05 34.70
C GLN A 319 -34.92 15.04 35.49
N ALA A 320 -34.33 13.94 35.95
CA ALA A 320 -35.00 12.93 36.76
C ALA A 320 -35.33 13.43 38.18
N THR A 321 -34.51 14.31 38.77
CA THR A 321 -34.80 14.92 40.08
C THR A 321 -35.78 16.09 40.03
N ALA A 322 -36.07 16.65 38.85
CA ALA A 322 -37.05 17.73 38.66
C ALA A 322 -38.51 17.24 38.51
N ILE A 323 -38.75 15.91 38.52
CA ILE A 323 -40.07 15.29 38.49
C ILE A 323 -40.21 14.49 39.81
N PRO A 324 -40.61 15.13 40.95
CA PRO A 324 -42.02 15.38 41.21
C PRO A 324 -42.28 16.62 42.10
N VAL A 325 -42.64 17.77 41.52
CA VAL A 325 -43.39 18.84 42.22
C VAL A 325 -44.44 19.42 41.28
N GLN A 326 -45.40 18.58 40.86
CA GLN A 326 -46.61 19.03 40.18
C GLN A 326 -47.74 18.00 40.35
N GLN A 327 -47.97 17.55 41.59
CA GLN A 327 -49.21 16.85 41.99
C GLN A 327 -49.69 17.37 43.35
N THR A 328 -49.95 18.67 43.45
CA THR A 328 -50.74 19.24 44.55
C THR A 328 -51.37 20.54 44.06
N GLN A 329 -52.46 20.43 43.30
CA GLN A 329 -53.56 21.41 43.18
C GLN A 329 -54.39 21.08 41.93
N ALA A 330 -55.21 20.03 42.01
CA ALA A 330 -56.33 19.83 41.09
C ALA A 330 -57.38 18.96 41.79
N SER A 331 -57.98 19.49 42.86
CA SER A 331 -59.16 18.90 43.50
C SER A 331 -60.09 20.01 43.98
N LYS A 332 -60.76 20.66 43.02
CA LYS A 332 -62.09 21.26 43.18
C LYS A 332 -62.53 21.87 41.85
N LEU A 333 -63.44 21.22 41.16
CA LEU A 333 -64.76 21.74 40.83
C LEU A 333 -65.50 20.73 39.95
N GLU A 334 -66.53 20.15 40.55
CA GLU A 334 -67.67 19.44 39.96
C GLU A 334 -68.26 20.29 38.82
N SER A 335 -68.36 19.76 37.60
CA SER A 335 -69.55 19.07 37.04
C SER A 335 -70.86 19.84 37.21
N GLU A 336 -71.23 20.64 36.20
CA GLU A 336 -72.63 20.84 35.85
C GLU A 336 -72.84 20.75 34.33
N THR A 337 -73.92 20.05 34.03
CA THR A 337 -74.45 19.58 32.75
C THR A 337 -75.27 20.62 32.00
N ASN A 338 -75.44 20.34 30.71
CA ASN A 338 -76.50 20.77 29.79
C ASN A 338 -76.35 22.13 29.09
N SER A 339 -76.16 22.06 27.77
CA SER A 339 -77.21 22.51 26.84
C SER A 339 -77.01 21.92 25.44
N SER A 340 -78.13 21.82 24.76
CA SER A 340 -78.47 20.97 23.64
C SER A 340 -78.28 21.64 22.27
N SER A 341 -78.00 20.81 21.26
CA SER A 341 -78.52 20.85 19.87
C SER A 341 -78.75 22.21 19.19
N PHE A 342 -78.14 22.43 18.02
CA PHE A 342 -78.84 22.34 16.72
C PHE A 342 -77.87 22.58 15.55
N LYS A 343 -78.32 22.13 14.38
CA LYS A 343 -77.60 21.78 13.16
C LYS A 343 -77.37 22.97 12.21
N ASN A 344 -76.41 22.76 11.28
CA ASN A 344 -76.49 22.96 9.81
C ASN A 344 -75.16 23.52 9.28
N SER A 345 -74.33 22.76 8.58
CA SER A 345 -74.43 22.21 7.20
C SER A 345 -74.03 23.20 6.11
N SER A 346 -72.85 22.98 5.53
CA SER A 346 -72.51 23.18 4.11
C SER A 346 -70.98 23.05 3.99
N ALA A 347 -70.36 22.42 3.01
CA ALA A 347 -70.78 21.56 1.92
C ALA A 347 -69.47 21.00 1.34
N GLU A 348 -69.55 19.75 0.88
CA GLU A 348 -68.77 19.16 -0.21
C GLU A 348 -67.27 18.84 -0.06
N VAL A 349 -66.95 17.77 -0.79
CA VAL A 349 -65.89 16.75 -0.79
C VAL A 349 -65.54 16.58 -2.30
N PRO A 350 -64.55 15.78 -2.79
CA PRO A 350 -63.34 15.17 -2.24
C PRO A 350 -62.06 15.54 -3.02
N GLY A 351 -60.90 15.06 -2.54
CA GLY A 351 -59.96 14.39 -3.45
C GLY A 351 -58.57 15.01 -3.55
N SER A 352 -57.73 14.82 -2.52
CA SER A 352 -56.29 15.01 -2.65
C SER A 352 -55.58 13.68 -2.85
N LYS A 353 -55.16 13.49 -4.10
CA LYS A 353 -54.21 12.49 -4.57
C LYS A 353 -52.90 12.60 -3.78
N LYS A 354 -52.32 11.42 -3.50
CA LYS A 354 -50.90 11.22 -3.19
C LYS A 354 -50.03 12.08 -4.11
N MET A 355 -49.15 12.90 -3.55
CA MET A 355 -47.79 13.07 -4.05
C MET A 355 -46.89 13.57 -2.93
N THR A 356 -45.99 12.68 -2.55
CA THR A 356 -44.89 12.86 -1.61
C THR A 356 -43.85 13.81 -2.19
N ALA A 357 -43.63 14.94 -1.53
CA ALA A 357 -42.41 15.72 -1.68
C ALA A 357 -41.36 15.16 -0.70
N SER A 358 -40.40 14.41 -1.21
CA SER A 358 -39.18 14.02 -0.48
C SER A 358 -37.99 14.69 -1.15
N THR A 359 -37.55 15.80 -0.56
CA THR A 359 -36.23 16.38 -0.79
C THR A 359 -35.21 15.48 -0.11
N SER A 360 -34.59 14.57 -0.86
CA SER A 360 -33.49 13.72 -0.38
C SER A 360 -32.20 14.08 -1.11
N THR A 361 -31.31 14.71 -0.35
CA THR A 361 -29.86 14.76 -0.53
C THR A 361 -29.28 13.39 -0.93
N SER A 362 -28.70 13.30 -2.12
CA SER A 362 -27.97 12.11 -2.56
C SER A 362 -26.54 12.15 -2.02
N SER A 363 -26.31 11.53 -0.86
CA SER A 363 -24.97 11.13 -0.41
C SER A 363 -24.70 9.69 -0.85
N ASN A 364 -23.67 9.53 -1.68
CA ASN A 364 -23.10 8.25 -2.09
C ASN A 364 -22.58 7.49 -0.87
N THR A 365 -23.23 6.37 -0.53
CA THR A 365 -22.66 5.38 0.40
C THR A 365 -21.98 4.28 -0.40
N SER A 366 -20.66 4.38 -0.45
CA SER A 366 -19.76 3.42 -1.06
C SER A 366 -19.75 2.10 -0.28
N VAL A 367 -19.95 1.02 -1.04
CA VAL A 367 -19.60 -0.37 -0.78
C VAL A 367 -18.21 -0.50 -0.18
N PHE A 368 -18.10 -0.86 1.10
CA PHE A 368 -16.93 -1.55 1.69
C PHE A 368 -17.37 -2.25 2.98
N GLN A 369 -18.17 -3.31 2.84
CA GLN A 369 -18.53 -4.19 3.94
C GLN A 369 -17.59 -5.40 3.97
N GLY A 370 -16.74 -5.45 5.01
CA GLY A 370 -16.33 -6.68 5.67
C GLY A 370 -15.25 -7.55 5.04
N VAL A 371 -13.98 -7.12 5.08
CA VAL A 371 -12.83 -8.06 4.97
C VAL A 371 -12.54 -8.75 6.31
N PHE A 372 -13.17 -8.32 7.41
CA PHE A 372 -12.84 -8.79 8.76
C PHE A 372 -13.45 -10.16 9.13
N CYS A 373 -14.54 -10.59 8.48
CA CYS A 373 -15.18 -11.88 8.78
C CYS A 373 -14.55 -13.07 8.05
N ARG A 374 -13.61 -12.84 7.12
CA ARG A 374 -13.03 -13.90 6.28
C ARG A 374 -11.82 -14.58 6.94
N ASP A 375 -11.20 -13.94 7.92
CA ASP A 375 -9.97 -14.43 8.53
C ASP A 375 -10.19 -15.41 9.69
N LEU A 376 -11.37 -15.42 10.33
CA LEU A 376 -11.70 -16.39 11.38
C LEU A 376 -12.01 -17.79 10.84
N ALA A 377 -12.57 -17.91 9.64
CA ALA A 377 -12.80 -19.20 8.98
C ALA A 377 -11.48 -19.90 8.60
N VAL A 378 -10.44 -19.12 8.29
CA VAL A 378 -9.11 -19.65 7.91
C VAL A 378 -8.38 -20.26 9.11
N VAL A 379 -8.57 -19.72 10.32
CA VAL A 379 -7.99 -20.28 11.55
C VAL A 379 -8.66 -21.61 11.93
N GLY A 380 -9.97 -21.75 11.71
CA GLY A 380 -10.69 -23.01 11.89
C GLY A 380 -10.21 -24.13 10.96
N SER A 381 -9.93 -23.82 9.69
CA SER A 381 -9.41 -24.81 8.74
C SER A 381 -7.98 -25.26 9.04
N LEU A 382 -7.13 -24.37 9.57
CA LEU A 382 -5.72 -24.68 9.91
C LEU A 382 -5.59 -25.68 11.07
N LEU A 383 -6.54 -25.69 12.01
CA LEU A 383 -6.53 -26.65 13.13
C LEU A 383 -7.04 -28.04 12.74
N SER A 384 -7.70 -28.20 11.60
CA SER A 384 -8.18 -29.52 11.12
C SER A 384 -7.12 -30.34 10.38
N GLN A 385 -5.99 -29.74 9.99
CA GLN A 385 -4.96 -30.41 9.18
C GLN A 385 -3.87 -31.14 9.99
N VAL A 386 -4.00 -31.20 11.32
CA VAL A 386 -3.10 -32.00 12.16
C VAL A 386 -3.90 -33.03 12.96
N GLY A 387 -4.20 -34.17 12.31
CA GLY A 387 -4.26 -35.49 12.97
C GLY A 387 -5.43 -35.82 13.90
N PHE A 388 -6.47 -35.00 14.05
CA PHE A 388 -7.66 -35.37 14.85
C PHE A 388 -8.95 -35.26 14.04
N ASN A 389 -9.46 -36.41 13.57
CA ASN A 389 -10.78 -36.54 12.93
C ASN A 389 -11.91 -36.49 13.97
N ARG A 390 -12.17 -35.31 14.57
CA ARG A 390 -13.48 -34.99 15.17
C ARG A 390 -13.80 -33.51 14.96
N GLN A 391 -14.94 -33.23 14.32
CA GLN A 391 -15.51 -31.89 14.26
C GLN A 391 -15.94 -31.45 15.67
N ILE A 392 -15.44 -30.31 16.13
CA ILE A 392 -15.94 -29.63 17.33
C ILE A 392 -17.13 -28.77 16.89
N PRO A 393 -18.37 -29.05 17.34
CA PRO A 393 -19.52 -28.23 17.00
C PRO A 393 -19.46 -26.90 17.78
N VAL A 394 -19.21 -25.80 17.09
CA VAL A 394 -19.36 -24.45 17.66
C VAL A 394 -20.81 -24.01 17.45
N LYS A 395 -21.57 -23.84 18.53
CA LYS A 395 -22.94 -23.31 18.48
C LYS A 395 -22.92 -21.83 18.10
N TYR A 396 -23.64 -21.47 17.03
CA TYR A 396 -23.79 -20.10 16.51
C TYR A 396 -24.86 -19.30 17.28
N GLU A 397 -24.69 -19.10 18.59
CA GLU A 397 -25.68 -18.34 19.39
C GLU A 397 -25.20 -16.96 19.87
N ALA A 398 -24.09 -16.43 19.37
CA ALA A 398 -23.66 -15.08 19.78
C ALA A 398 -23.04 -14.28 18.62
N LEU A 399 -23.86 -13.92 17.63
CA LEU A 399 -23.57 -12.84 16.69
C LEU A 399 -24.84 -12.03 16.44
N SER A 400 -25.23 -11.25 17.43
CA SER A 400 -26.00 -10.02 17.22
C SER A 400 -25.19 -8.84 17.77
N CYS A 401 -24.97 -7.88 16.87
CA CYS A 401 -24.40 -6.54 16.97
C CYS A 401 -23.10 -6.39 16.16
#